data_AF-A0A7K2N3H3-F1
#
_entry.id   AF-A0A7K2N3H3-F1
#
_cell.length_a   1.000
_cell.length_b   1.000
_cell.length_c   1.000
_cell.angle_alpha   90.00
_cell.angle_beta   90.00
_cell.angle_gamma   90.00
#
_symmetry.space_group_name_H-M   'P 1'
#
loop_
_entity.id
_entity.type
_entity.pdbx_description
1 polymer ?
#
loop_
_entity_poly.entity_id
_entity_poly.type
_entity_poly.pdbx_seq_one_letter_code
_entity_poly.pdbx_strand_id
1 'polypeptide(L)'
;MGPEQIRRWESGALAHAVTDPFGQGPVPWLRGGETYFGDTGQVVAWYADQDRTGTGTDSGGGPRAADDVRRQIKGFTATGAVAPGEAIDFHVTVDPPQEFSVDIYRIGHYGGDGAAKITTSPRLSGIVQPPPLTADRTVSCHHWWLSWRLQVPTYWNVGAYVAVLTTADGYRSHVPFTVRDDHPADLLLLLPDVTWQAYNLYPEDGRTGASLYHAWDEEGRLLGEADAATTVSFDRPYAGAGLPLHVGHAYDFIRFAERYGYDVAYADARDLHSGRVDPARYRGLVFPGHDEYWSGPMRRTAELARDRGTSLVFLSANTMYWQVELAPSPSGVPDRLLTCRKRKGPGRPALWREIDRPEQQLLGIQYAGRVPEPHPMIVRNAGHWLWEATGAHEGDEIEDLVAGEADRYFPRTALPEHDERVLLAHSPYTDVDGVRRHQETSLYRAPSGAWVFASGTFAWSPALDRPGHVDPRIQRATANLLDRICKRD
;
A
#
# COMPACT_ATOMS: atom_id res chain seq x y z
N MET A 1 11.09 -39.64 -27.25
CA MET A 1 11.31 -38.95 -25.96
C MET A 1 11.73 -37.54 -26.28
N GLY A 2 10.76 -36.62 -26.37
CA GLY A 2 11.01 -35.21 -26.64
C GLY A 2 11.27 -34.46 -25.34
N PRO A 3 12.15 -33.44 -25.34
CA PRO A 3 12.48 -32.67 -24.15
C PRO A 3 11.24 -31.89 -23.69
N GLU A 4 10.87 -32.07 -22.41
CA GLU A 4 9.80 -31.31 -21.77
C GLU A 4 10.13 -29.82 -21.81
N GLN A 5 9.23 -29.09 -22.48
CA GLN A 5 9.23 -27.64 -22.57
C GLN A 5 8.86 -27.10 -21.18
N ILE A 6 9.85 -26.74 -20.37
CA ILE A 6 9.66 -25.95 -19.15
C ILE A 6 8.93 -24.68 -19.57
N ARG A 7 7.62 -24.58 -19.26
CA ARG A 7 6.82 -23.39 -19.50
C ARG A 7 7.50 -22.22 -18.81
N ARG A 8 8.00 -21.26 -19.60
CA ARG A 8 8.48 -19.96 -19.15
C ARG A 8 7.33 -19.30 -18.38
N TRP A 9 7.45 -19.23 -17.07
CA TRP A 9 6.58 -18.42 -16.23
C TRP A 9 7.10 -16.98 -16.28
N GLU A 10 6.28 -16.07 -16.81
CA GLU A 10 6.53 -14.63 -16.75
C GLU A 10 6.17 -14.11 -15.37
N SER A 11 7.09 -13.38 -14.77
CA SER A 11 6.99 -12.76 -13.45
C SER A 11 5.67 -12.00 -13.26
N GLY A 12 4.79 -12.53 -12.40
CA GLY A 12 4.01 -11.77 -11.41
C GLY A 12 2.93 -10.78 -11.85
N ALA A 13 2.53 -10.71 -13.12
CA ALA A 13 1.39 -9.87 -13.53
C ALA A 13 0.02 -10.60 -13.47
N LEU A 14 0.00 -11.93 -13.31
CA LEU A 14 -1.23 -12.74 -13.41
C LEU A 14 -1.63 -13.46 -12.10
N ALA A 15 -0.84 -13.29 -11.02
CA ALA A 15 -1.07 -13.99 -9.74
C ALA A 15 -1.99 -13.24 -8.78
N HIS A 16 -2.43 -12.04 -9.16
CA HIS A 16 -3.37 -11.27 -8.38
C HIS A 16 -4.70 -11.25 -9.14
N ALA A 17 -5.76 -11.70 -8.50
CA ALA A 17 -7.04 -11.06 -8.72
C ALA A 17 -6.92 -9.61 -8.17
N VAL A 18 -6.10 -8.75 -8.81
CA VAL A 18 -5.88 -7.37 -8.35
C VAL A 18 -7.22 -6.68 -8.53
N THR A 19 -7.86 -6.34 -7.43
CA THR A 19 -8.95 -5.36 -7.47
C THR A 19 -8.41 -3.96 -7.64
N ASP A 20 -7.13 -3.68 -7.49
CA ASP A 20 -6.58 -2.36 -7.77
C ASP A 20 -6.21 -2.19 -9.27
N PRO A 21 -7.06 -1.51 -10.08
CA PRO A 21 -6.77 -1.29 -11.50
C PRO A 21 -5.64 -0.28 -11.72
N PHE A 22 -5.21 0.42 -10.67
CA PHE A 22 -4.20 1.46 -10.77
C PHE A 22 -2.78 0.89 -10.63
N GLY A 23 -2.64 -0.30 -10.06
CA GLY A 23 -1.35 -0.94 -9.80
C GLY A 23 -0.44 -0.12 -8.87
N GLN A 24 0.87 -0.37 -8.92
CA GLN A 24 1.85 0.33 -8.08
C GLN A 24 2.07 1.81 -8.47
N GLY A 25 1.47 2.28 -9.58
CA GLY A 25 1.59 3.66 -10.08
C GLY A 25 2.99 3.99 -10.62
N PRO A 26 3.19 5.13 -11.32
CA PRO A 26 4.49 5.47 -11.90
C PRO A 26 5.45 5.90 -10.80
N VAL A 27 6.34 4.98 -10.46
CA VAL A 27 7.36 5.20 -9.45
C VAL A 27 8.60 5.83 -10.12
N PRO A 28 9.04 7.05 -9.71
CA PRO A 28 9.90 7.93 -10.53
C PRO A 28 11.35 7.46 -10.70
N TRP A 29 11.84 6.50 -9.92
CA TRP A 29 13.22 5.99 -10.02
C TRP A 29 13.44 4.96 -11.14
N LEU A 30 12.42 4.74 -11.96
CA LEU A 30 12.52 4.10 -13.29
C LEU A 30 12.72 5.11 -14.43
N ARG A 31 12.96 6.40 -14.13
CA ARG A 31 13.51 7.36 -15.10
C ARG A 31 14.96 6.99 -15.47
N GLY A 32 15.12 5.97 -16.32
CA GLY A 32 16.22 5.97 -17.28
C GLY A 32 16.01 7.14 -18.23
N GLY A 33 17.06 7.88 -18.58
CA GLY A 33 16.98 9.12 -19.36
C GLY A 33 16.59 8.97 -20.83
N GLU A 34 15.68 8.07 -21.18
CA GLU A 34 15.33 7.79 -22.57
C GLU A 34 13.82 7.92 -22.80
N THR A 35 13.45 8.87 -23.66
CA THR A 35 12.12 9.01 -24.25
C THR A 35 11.87 7.78 -25.13
N TYR A 36 10.96 6.89 -24.72
CA TYR A 36 10.53 5.76 -25.55
C TYR A 36 9.44 6.21 -26.54
N PHE A 37 9.75 6.04 -27.83
CA PHE A 37 8.78 6.18 -28.92
C PHE A 37 8.29 4.78 -29.29
N GLY A 38 6.97 4.56 -29.29
CA GLY A 38 6.40 3.34 -29.86
C GLY A 38 6.49 3.30 -31.39
N ASP A 39 6.21 2.16 -32.00
CA ASP A 39 6.20 1.97 -33.47
C ASP A 39 5.20 2.88 -34.22
N THR A 40 4.35 3.61 -33.48
CA THR A 40 3.39 4.62 -33.98
C THR A 40 3.89 6.07 -33.83
N GLY A 41 5.09 6.29 -33.29
CA GLY A 41 5.66 7.62 -33.06
C GLY A 41 5.04 8.39 -31.88
N GLN A 42 4.21 7.74 -31.06
CA GLN A 42 3.70 8.30 -29.81
C GLN A 42 4.63 7.97 -28.63
N VAL A 43 4.69 8.88 -27.65
CA VAL A 43 5.39 8.66 -26.38
C VAL A 43 4.64 7.58 -25.62
N VAL A 44 5.25 6.41 -25.47
CA VAL A 44 4.67 5.28 -24.72
C VAL A 44 5.31 5.24 -23.35
N ALA A 45 4.51 5.14 -22.29
CA ALA A 45 5.03 4.99 -20.95
C ALA A 45 5.60 3.57 -20.76
N TRP A 46 6.79 3.46 -20.14
CA TRP A 46 7.55 2.20 -20.00
C TRP A 46 6.82 1.08 -19.23
N TYR A 47 5.71 1.39 -18.55
CA TYR A 47 4.85 0.40 -17.87
C TYR A 47 3.82 -0.26 -18.81
N ALA A 48 3.74 0.18 -20.07
CA ALA A 48 2.77 -0.29 -21.05
C ALA A 48 3.35 -1.27 -22.09
N ASP A 49 4.39 -2.05 -21.74
CA ASP A 49 4.79 -3.18 -22.56
C ASP A 49 4.21 -4.47 -21.97
N GLN A 50 2.97 -4.78 -22.36
CA GLN A 50 2.34 -6.08 -22.09
C GLN A 50 2.67 -7.13 -23.15
N ASP A 51 3.49 -6.85 -24.17
CA ASP A 51 3.72 -7.82 -25.24
C ASP A 51 5.16 -7.80 -25.77
N ARG A 52 6.01 -8.69 -25.24
CA ARG A 52 7.22 -9.12 -25.96
C ARG A 52 7.33 -10.63 -26.09
N THR A 53 6.44 -11.20 -26.91
CA THR A 53 6.79 -12.37 -27.74
C THR A 53 7.73 -11.92 -28.87
N GLY A 54 8.99 -11.63 -28.56
CA GLY A 54 9.95 -11.16 -29.55
C GLY A 54 11.38 -11.52 -29.19
N THR A 55 11.95 -12.49 -29.91
CA THR A 55 13.37 -12.85 -29.88
C THR A 55 14.20 -11.70 -30.48
N GLY A 56 14.57 -10.72 -29.64
CA GLY A 56 15.52 -9.67 -29.97
C GLY A 56 16.59 -9.58 -28.89
N THR A 57 17.85 -9.70 -29.29
CA THR A 57 19.02 -9.50 -28.41
C THR A 57 19.08 -8.04 -28.00
N ASP A 58 18.69 -7.74 -26.77
CA ASP A 58 18.73 -6.40 -26.20
C ASP A 58 20.16 -6.09 -25.74
N SER A 59 20.84 -5.23 -26.49
CA SER A 59 22.18 -4.72 -26.20
C SER A 59 22.14 -3.23 -25.82
N GLY A 60 21.21 -2.85 -24.93
CA GLY A 60 21.10 -1.52 -24.33
C GLY A 60 21.40 -1.54 -22.83
N GLY A 61 22.35 -0.72 -22.37
CA GLY A 61 22.85 -0.66 -20.98
C GLY A 61 21.89 0.01 -19.97
N GLY A 62 20.60 -0.27 -20.04
CA GLY A 62 19.59 0.23 -19.11
C GLY A 62 19.46 -0.61 -17.83
N PRO A 63 18.89 -0.05 -16.75
CA PRO A 63 18.57 -0.81 -15.55
C PRO A 63 17.49 -1.86 -15.83
N ARG A 64 17.64 -3.06 -15.24
CA ARG A 64 16.74 -4.21 -15.43
C ARG A 64 16.04 -4.56 -14.12
N ALA A 65 14.77 -4.93 -14.15
CA ALA A 65 14.10 -5.40 -12.93
C ALA A 65 14.65 -6.78 -12.52
N ALA A 66 14.98 -6.95 -11.24
CA ALA A 66 15.27 -8.26 -10.67
C ALA A 66 13.96 -9.05 -10.50
N ASP A 67 14.06 -10.37 -10.58
CA ASP A 67 12.94 -11.29 -10.43
C ASP A 67 13.16 -12.25 -9.24
N ASP A 68 12.08 -12.87 -8.75
CA ASP A 68 12.15 -13.78 -7.60
C ASP A 68 12.67 -15.18 -7.94
N VAL A 69 12.71 -15.53 -9.23
CA VAL A 69 13.14 -16.84 -9.73
C VAL A 69 14.67 -16.92 -9.76
N ARG A 70 15.32 -15.92 -10.35
CA ARG A 70 16.77 -15.81 -10.51
C ARG A 70 17.42 -15.08 -9.35
N ARG A 71 16.67 -14.22 -8.64
CA ARG A 71 17.12 -13.49 -7.45
C ARG A 71 18.41 -12.68 -7.70
N GLN A 72 18.46 -12.02 -8.85
CA GLN A 72 19.61 -11.19 -9.26
C GLN A 72 20.01 -10.22 -8.15
N ILE A 73 19.01 -9.59 -7.52
CA ILE A 73 19.16 -8.90 -6.25
C ILE A 73 17.80 -8.79 -5.55
N LYS A 74 17.72 -9.16 -4.27
CA LYS A 74 16.53 -8.99 -3.42
C LYS A 74 16.95 -8.60 -2.01
N GLY A 75 16.15 -7.81 -1.31
CA GLY A 75 16.45 -7.47 0.07
C GLY A 75 15.24 -7.00 0.87
N PHE A 76 15.45 -6.88 2.17
CA PHE A 76 14.50 -6.31 3.11
C PHE A 76 15.26 -5.62 4.25
N THR A 77 14.56 -4.84 5.05
CA THR A 77 15.10 -4.23 6.26
C THR A 77 14.63 -4.98 7.50
N ALA A 78 15.54 -5.18 8.46
CA ALA A 78 15.17 -5.79 9.74
C ALA A 78 14.25 -4.87 10.54
N THR A 79 14.41 -3.55 10.47
CA THR A 79 13.50 -2.57 11.06
C THR A 79 12.85 -1.78 9.94
N GLY A 80 11.57 -2.05 9.68
CA GLY A 80 10.81 -1.39 8.60
C GLY A 80 10.66 0.13 8.79
N ALA A 81 10.89 0.61 10.01
CA ALA A 81 10.98 2.02 10.33
C ALA A 81 12.04 2.33 11.38
N VAL A 82 12.55 3.56 11.34
CA VAL A 82 13.63 4.08 12.20
C VAL A 82 13.44 5.58 12.46
N ALA A 83 14.00 6.07 13.57
CA ALA A 83 14.09 7.50 13.85
C ALA A 83 15.42 8.11 13.35
N PRO A 84 15.47 9.43 13.07
CA PRO A 84 16.72 10.12 12.85
C PRO A 84 17.71 9.89 14.01
N GLY A 85 18.94 9.49 13.70
CA GLY A 85 19.95 9.07 14.67
C GLY A 85 19.99 7.57 14.97
N GLU A 86 19.00 6.80 14.54
CA GLU A 86 19.01 5.33 14.62
C GLU A 86 19.65 4.69 13.39
N ALA A 87 19.77 3.37 13.40
CA ALA A 87 20.35 2.59 12.31
C ALA A 87 19.30 1.69 11.65
N ILE A 88 19.37 1.58 10.32
CA ILE A 88 18.56 0.63 9.55
C ILE A 88 19.47 -0.45 8.93
N ASP A 89 19.04 -1.69 9.11
CA ASP A 89 19.80 -2.90 8.72
C ASP A 89 19.20 -3.54 7.48
N PHE A 90 20.01 -3.65 6.43
CA PHE A 90 19.65 -4.26 5.16
C PHE A 90 20.21 -5.68 5.04
N HIS A 91 19.32 -6.62 4.73
CA HIS A 91 19.65 -8.00 4.41
C HIS A 91 19.39 -8.23 2.93
N VAL A 92 20.47 -8.46 2.17
CA VAL A 92 20.43 -8.51 0.69
C VAL A 92 21.04 -9.82 0.21
N THR A 93 20.37 -10.45 -0.74
CA THR A 93 20.88 -11.58 -1.52
C THR A 93 21.13 -11.14 -2.96
N VAL A 94 22.22 -11.63 -3.57
CA VAL A 94 22.65 -11.30 -4.94
C VAL A 94 23.12 -12.58 -5.61
N ASP A 95 22.44 -12.99 -6.69
CA ASP A 95 22.71 -14.25 -7.41
C ASP A 95 22.77 -14.02 -8.94
N PRO A 96 23.94 -14.14 -9.59
CA PRO A 96 25.22 -14.58 -9.04
C PRO A 96 25.89 -13.50 -8.17
N PRO A 97 26.77 -13.89 -7.21
CA PRO A 97 27.50 -12.95 -6.35
C PRO A 97 28.26 -11.90 -7.16
N GLN A 98 28.00 -10.63 -6.87
CA GLN A 98 28.65 -9.49 -7.50
C GLN A 98 28.51 -8.23 -6.64
N GLU A 99 29.22 -7.16 -6.99
CA GLU A 99 29.04 -5.88 -6.32
C GLU A 99 27.67 -5.28 -6.59
N PHE A 100 27.16 -4.53 -5.62
CA PHE A 100 25.96 -3.71 -5.76
C PHE A 100 26.10 -2.38 -5.01
N SER A 101 25.22 -1.44 -5.27
CA SER A 101 25.06 -0.20 -4.52
C SER A 101 23.62 -0.02 -4.07
N VAL A 102 23.41 0.81 -3.04
CA VAL A 102 22.10 1.19 -2.54
C VAL A 102 21.94 2.69 -2.66
N ASP A 103 21.00 3.13 -3.48
CA ASP A 103 20.59 4.53 -3.55
C ASP A 103 19.37 4.75 -2.66
N ILE A 104 19.45 5.71 -1.74
CA ILE A 104 18.34 6.03 -0.84
C ILE A 104 17.58 7.23 -1.38
N TYR A 105 16.26 7.08 -1.52
CA TYR A 105 15.35 8.14 -1.94
C TYR A 105 14.33 8.43 -0.85
N ARG A 106 14.07 9.72 -0.59
CA ARG A 106 12.90 10.15 0.19
C ARG A 106 11.76 10.44 -0.79
N ILE A 107 10.59 9.90 -0.53
CA ILE A 107 9.38 10.14 -1.30
C ILE A 107 8.79 11.50 -0.94
N GLY A 108 8.28 12.23 -1.92
CA GLY A 108 7.77 13.59 -1.70
C GLY A 108 7.44 14.32 -2.99
N HIS A 109 6.95 15.57 -2.91
CA HIS A 109 6.56 16.31 -4.11
C HIS A 109 7.77 16.71 -4.98
N TYR A 110 8.77 17.34 -4.38
CA TYR A 110 10.01 17.82 -5.03
C TYR A 110 9.80 18.50 -6.39
N GLY A 111 8.90 19.49 -6.45
CA GLY A 111 8.61 20.21 -7.70
C GLY A 111 7.99 19.34 -8.80
N GLY A 112 7.42 18.18 -8.44
CA GLY A 112 6.84 17.21 -9.36
C GLY A 112 7.69 15.96 -9.61
N ASP A 113 8.94 15.91 -9.12
CA ASP A 113 9.83 14.77 -9.35
C ASP A 113 9.46 13.52 -8.55
N GLY A 114 8.75 13.66 -7.43
CA GLY A 114 8.18 12.52 -6.70
C GLY A 114 9.10 11.84 -5.69
N ALA A 115 10.40 12.08 -5.81
CA ALA A 115 11.39 11.69 -4.84
C ALA A 115 12.66 12.51 -5.00
N ALA A 116 13.45 12.59 -3.93
CA ALA A 116 14.81 13.12 -3.98
C ALA A 116 15.79 12.05 -3.52
N LYS A 117 16.88 11.89 -4.25
CA LYS A 117 17.99 11.04 -3.83
C LYS A 117 18.71 11.70 -2.65
N ILE A 118 18.82 10.97 -1.55
CA ILE A 118 19.38 11.45 -0.28
C ILE A 118 20.84 11.06 -0.15
N THR A 119 21.17 9.80 -0.45
CA THR A 119 22.54 9.30 -0.36
C THR A 119 22.72 8.02 -1.21
N THR A 120 23.97 7.60 -1.36
CA THR A 120 24.37 6.33 -1.97
C THR A 120 25.30 5.60 -1.02
N SER A 121 25.12 4.28 -0.88
CA SER A 121 26.06 3.44 -0.16
C SER A 121 27.43 3.40 -0.86
N PRO A 122 28.50 2.97 -0.18
CA PRO A 122 29.68 2.44 -0.86
C PRO A 122 29.31 1.27 -1.79
N ARG A 123 30.25 0.82 -2.63
CA ARG A 123 30.10 -0.46 -3.34
C ARG A 123 30.17 -1.59 -2.31
N LEU A 124 29.13 -2.42 -2.30
CA LEU A 124 28.97 -3.52 -1.35
C LEU A 124 29.18 -4.85 -2.08
N SER A 125 29.85 -5.80 -1.44
CA SER A 125 29.97 -7.15 -1.99
C SER A 125 28.68 -7.93 -1.75
N GLY A 126 27.98 -8.28 -2.83
CA GLY A 126 26.80 -9.13 -2.78
C GLY A 126 27.17 -10.60 -2.68
N ILE A 127 26.43 -11.33 -1.85
CA ILE A 127 26.55 -12.78 -1.69
C ILE A 127 25.19 -13.44 -1.92
N VAL A 128 25.20 -14.73 -2.25
CA VAL A 128 23.99 -15.55 -2.20
C VAL A 128 23.71 -15.86 -0.73
N GLN A 129 22.60 -15.34 -0.20
CA GLN A 129 22.13 -15.68 1.14
C GLN A 129 21.56 -17.11 1.17
N PRO A 130 21.46 -17.76 2.34
CA PRO A 130 20.83 -19.06 2.43
C PRO A 130 19.37 -19.00 1.94
N PRO A 131 18.83 -20.11 1.40
CA PRO A 131 17.46 -20.12 0.89
C PRO A 131 16.44 -19.77 1.99
N PRO A 132 15.31 -19.12 1.65
CA PRO A 132 14.26 -18.83 2.63
C PRO A 132 13.81 -20.09 3.38
N LEU A 133 13.53 -19.96 4.68
CA LEU A 133 12.94 -21.03 5.47
C LEU A 133 11.42 -21.02 5.28
N THR A 134 10.83 -22.21 5.19
CA THR A 134 9.39 -22.39 5.08
C THR A 134 8.85 -23.31 6.18
N ALA A 135 7.77 -22.88 6.85
CA ALA A 135 7.04 -23.69 7.81
C ALA A 135 5.54 -23.42 7.64
N ASP A 136 4.75 -24.44 7.32
CA ASP A 136 3.32 -24.30 7.00
C ASP A 136 3.02 -23.17 5.99
N ARG A 137 3.82 -23.11 4.90
CA ARG A 137 3.84 -22.04 3.87
C ARG A 137 4.31 -20.66 4.35
N THR A 138 4.57 -20.46 5.64
CA THR A 138 5.15 -19.22 6.16
C THR A 138 6.60 -19.12 5.70
N VAL A 139 6.90 -18.17 4.81
CA VAL A 139 8.25 -17.92 4.31
C VAL A 139 8.97 -16.90 5.19
N SER A 140 10.21 -17.15 5.59
CA SER A 140 11.03 -16.20 6.35
C SER A 140 12.52 -16.24 5.96
N CYS A 141 13.13 -15.07 5.93
CA CYS A 141 14.55 -14.80 5.63
C CYS A 141 15.29 -14.19 6.82
N HIS A 142 14.72 -14.27 8.04
CA HIS A 142 15.30 -13.66 9.27
C HIS A 142 16.73 -14.10 9.60
N HIS A 143 17.20 -15.21 9.02
CA HIS A 143 18.53 -15.77 9.23
C HIS A 143 19.57 -15.29 8.19
N TRP A 144 19.17 -14.44 7.24
CA TRP A 144 20.10 -13.82 6.30
C TRP A 144 21.10 -12.94 7.03
N TRP A 145 22.37 -12.99 6.62
CA TRP A 145 23.40 -12.14 7.19
C TRP A 145 23.17 -10.68 6.84
N LEU A 146 23.53 -9.77 7.76
CA LEU A 146 23.52 -8.33 7.53
C LEU A 146 24.45 -7.99 6.35
N SER A 147 23.93 -7.31 5.34
CA SER A 147 24.70 -6.87 4.17
C SER A 147 25.21 -5.44 4.34
N TRP A 148 24.37 -4.55 4.88
CA TRP A 148 24.74 -3.16 5.10
C TRP A 148 23.91 -2.53 6.22
N ARG A 149 24.57 -1.69 7.02
CA ARG A 149 23.92 -0.85 8.04
C ARG A 149 24.06 0.61 7.65
N LEU A 150 22.93 1.29 7.50
CA LEU A 150 22.88 2.73 7.28
C LEU A 150 22.61 3.41 8.62
N GLN A 151 23.54 4.25 9.06
CA GLN A 151 23.28 5.19 10.15
C GLN A 151 22.45 6.34 9.60
N VAL A 152 21.22 6.51 10.07
CA VAL A 152 20.35 7.61 9.66
C VAL A 152 20.83 8.89 10.35
N PRO A 153 21.35 9.88 9.61
CA PRO A 153 21.75 11.14 10.21
C PRO A 153 20.58 11.85 10.89
N THR A 154 20.85 12.56 11.98
CA THR A 154 19.82 13.27 12.78
C THR A 154 19.12 14.41 12.03
N TYR A 155 19.67 14.84 10.88
CA TYR A 155 19.09 15.89 10.03
C TYR A 155 18.21 15.34 8.90
N TRP A 156 18.03 14.03 8.79
CA TRP A 156 17.10 13.46 7.81
C TRP A 156 15.67 13.84 8.17
N ASN A 157 14.95 14.32 7.17
CA ASN A 157 13.52 14.60 7.31
C ASN A 157 12.76 13.29 7.55
N VAL A 158 11.67 13.37 8.30
CA VAL A 158 10.71 12.26 8.34
C VAL A 158 10.08 12.03 6.96
N GLY A 159 9.62 10.83 6.70
CA GLY A 159 8.99 10.48 5.43
C GLY A 159 8.95 8.99 5.15
N ALA A 160 8.28 8.65 4.05
CA ALA A 160 8.47 7.37 3.39
C ALA A 160 9.76 7.42 2.55
N TYR A 161 10.54 6.34 2.60
CA TYR A 161 11.79 6.19 1.89
C TYR A 161 11.82 4.89 1.10
N VAL A 162 12.63 4.86 0.04
CA VAL A 162 12.90 3.65 -0.72
C VAL A 162 14.41 3.53 -0.95
N ALA A 163 14.96 2.37 -0.60
CA ALA A 163 16.29 1.96 -1.00
C ALA A 163 16.22 1.24 -2.34
N VAL A 164 16.94 1.74 -3.34
CA VAL A 164 17.09 1.13 -4.67
C VAL A 164 18.39 0.35 -4.69
N LEU A 165 18.30 -0.98 -4.62
CA LEU A 165 19.43 -1.89 -4.75
C LEU A 165 19.78 -2.03 -6.23
N THR A 166 21.04 -1.84 -6.63
CA THR A 166 21.47 -1.98 -8.04
C THR A 166 22.76 -2.78 -8.13
N THR A 167 22.74 -3.92 -8.83
CA THR A 167 23.94 -4.74 -9.09
C THR A 167 24.84 -4.10 -10.15
N ALA A 168 26.10 -4.55 -10.23
CA ALA A 168 27.06 -4.06 -11.21
C ALA A 168 26.61 -4.25 -12.67
N ASP A 169 25.87 -5.33 -12.95
CA ASP A 169 25.24 -5.59 -14.25
C ASP A 169 23.86 -4.93 -14.41
N GLY A 170 23.43 -4.09 -13.47
CA GLY A 170 22.27 -3.20 -13.63
C GLY A 170 20.91 -3.77 -13.24
N TYR A 171 20.84 -4.94 -12.59
CA TYR A 171 19.56 -5.42 -12.01
C TYR A 171 19.18 -4.62 -10.77
N ARG A 172 17.89 -4.35 -10.62
CA ARG A 172 17.33 -3.52 -9.54
C ARG A 172 16.23 -4.20 -8.75
N SER A 173 16.24 -3.94 -7.45
CA SER A 173 15.15 -4.25 -6.52
C SER A 173 15.01 -3.14 -5.49
N HIS A 174 13.84 -3.05 -4.88
CA HIS A 174 13.48 -1.95 -3.98
C HIS A 174 13.25 -2.48 -2.57
N VAL A 175 13.50 -1.61 -1.58
CA VAL A 175 13.17 -1.88 -0.19
C VAL A 175 12.55 -0.61 0.40
N PRO A 176 11.23 -0.55 0.60
CA PRO A 176 10.60 0.57 1.28
C PRO A 176 10.93 0.54 2.78
N PHE A 177 11.07 1.72 3.38
CA PHE A 177 11.17 1.88 4.83
C PHE A 177 10.71 3.28 5.23
N THR A 178 10.43 3.48 6.52
CA THR A 178 9.93 4.74 7.04
C THR A 178 10.96 5.41 7.95
N VAL A 179 11.23 6.70 7.74
CA VAL A 179 11.95 7.52 8.71
C VAL A 179 10.90 8.34 9.45
N ARG A 180 10.80 8.14 10.76
CA ARG A 180 9.73 8.73 11.57
C ARG A 180 10.23 9.03 12.97
N ASP A 181 9.64 10.04 13.58
CA ASP A 181 9.97 10.42 14.95
C ASP A 181 8.72 10.86 15.70
N ASP A 182 8.95 11.50 16.84
CA ASP A 182 7.92 12.06 17.70
C ASP A 182 7.87 13.59 17.60
N HIS A 183 8.14 14.21 16.44
CA HIS A 183 7.84 15.65 16.27
C HIS A 183 6.32 15.88 16.18
N PRO A 184 5.80 17.03 16.67
CA PRO A 184 4.40 17.38 16.47
C PRO A 184 4.14 17.73 15.00
N ALA A 185 3.04 17.22 14.45
CA ALA A 185 2.54 17.56 13.12
C ALA A 185 1.01 17.68 13.15
N ASP A 186 0.40 18.40 12.20
CA ASP A 186 -1.06 18.48 12.13
C ASP A 186 -1.68 17.15 11.69
N LEU A 187 -1.05 16.42 10.75
CA LEU A 187 -1.54 15.14 10.22
C LEU A 187 -0.54 14.00 10.48
N LEU A 188 -1.05 12.80 10.77
CA LEU A 188 -0.27 11.56 10.74
C LEU A 188 -0.70 10.70 9.56
N LEU A 189 0.23 10.41 8.65
CA LEU A 189 0.06 9.43 7.60
C LEU A 189 0.41 8.03 8.10
N LEU A 190 -0.53 7.09 8.01
CA LEU A 190 -0.35 5.70 8.40
C LEU A 190 -0.13 4.83 7.16
N LEU A 191 1.08 4.32 6.99
CA LEU A 191 1.42 3.40 5.90
C LEU A 191 0.89 2.00 6.22
N PRO A 192 0.10 1.36 5.32
CA PRO A 192 -0.60 0.12 5.61
C PRO A 192 0.31 -1.12 5.45
N ASP A 193 1.44 -1.13 6.17
CA ASP A 193 2.48 -2.16 6.07
C ASP A 193 1.98 -3.57 6.46
N VAL A 194 0.99 -3.66 7.34
CA VAL A 194 0.26 -4.89 7.67
C VAL A 194 -0.48 -5.44 6.44
N THR A 195 -1.24 -4.59 5.74
CA THR A 195 -1.96 -4.98 4.52
C THR A 195 -0.98 -5.31 3.39
N TRP A 196 0.06 -4.50 3.20
CA TRP A 196 1.15 -4.80 2.27
C TRP A 196 1.76 -6.19 2.48
N GLN A 197 1.99 -6.57 3.74
CA GLN A 197 2.57 -7.87 4.05
C GLN A 197 1.59 -9.03 3.87
N ALA A 198 0.29 -8.80 4.11
CA ALA A 198 -0.76 -9.78 3.86
C ALA A 198 -0.83 -10.22 2.38
N TYR A 199 -0.56 -9.28 1.46
CA TYR A 199 -0.56 -9.54 0.01
C TYR A 199 0.79 -10.01 -0.55
N ASN A 200 1.88 -9.90 0.21
CA ASN A 200 3.22 -10.23 -0.26
C ASN A 200 3.37 -11.75 -0.54
N LEU A 201 3.47 -12.12 -1.82
CA LEU A 201 3.60 -13.51 -2.30
C LEU A 201 5.06 -14.01 -2.33
N TYR A 202 6.01 -13.25 -1.75
CA TYR A 202 7.43 -13.58 -1.86
C TYR A 202 7.80 -14.99 -1.34
N PRO A 203 8.70 -15.72 -2.04
CA PRO A 203 9.17 -15.42 -3.39
C PRO A 203 8.16 -15.86 -4.46
N GLU A 204 7.96 -15.05 -5.49
CA GLU A 204 7.24 -15.46 -6.69
C GLU A 204 8.13 -16.34 -7.60
N ASP A 205 8.55 -17.48 -7.07
CA ASP A 205 9.43 -18.46 -7.72
C ASP A 205 8.67 -19.63 -8.36
N GLY A 206 7.34 -19.63 -8.25
CA GLY A 206 6.50 -20.72 -8.72
C GLY A 206 6.51 -21.96 -7.82
N ARG A 207 7.02 -21.89 -6.59
CA ARG A 207 7.21 -23.08 -5.73
C ARG A 207 6.99 -22.84 -4.24
N THR A 208 7.54 -21.76 -3.68
CA THR A 208 7.65 -21.58 -2.22
C THR A 208 6.92 -20.36 -1.68
N GLY A 209 6.66 -19.36 -2.53
CA GLY A 209 5.95 -18.14 -2.15
C GLY A 209 4.55 -18.36 -1.59
N ALA A 210 4.22 -17.57 -0.57
CA ALA A 210 2.88 -17.53 0.00
C ALA A 210 2.54 -16.17 0.60
N SER A 211 1.28 -15.77 0.40
CA SER A 211 0.60 -14.65 1.03
C SER A 211 -0.66 -15.16 1.76
N LEU A 212 -1.46 -14.25 2.31
CA LEU A 212 -2.77 -14.60 2.89
C LEU A 212 -3.86 -14.82 1.82
N TYR A 213 -3.55 -14.61 0.53
CA TYR A 213 -4.48 -14.81 -0.59
C TYR A 213 -4.05 -15.91 -1.55
N HIS A 214 -2.76 -16.10 -1.75
CA HIS A 214 -2.23 -17.06 -2.70
C HIS A 214 -1.04 -17.80 -2.13
N ALA A 215 -0.80 -19.01 -2.63
CA ALA A 215 0.42 -19.74 -2.35
C ALA A 215 0.74 -20.69 -3.50
N TRP A 216 2.00 -21.07 -3.64
CA TRP A 216 2.41 -22.08 -4.61
C TRP A 216 2.29 -23.49 -4.02
N ASP A 217 1.93 -24.48 -4.84
CA ASP A 217 2.08 -25.89 -4.50
C ASP A 217 3.37 -26.49 -5.08
N GLU A 218 3.63 -27.76 -4.74
CA GLU A 218 4.83 -28.48 -5.18
C GLU A 218 4.87 -28.70 -6.71
N GLU A 219 3.71 -28.69 -7.36
CA GLU A 219 3.56 -28.80 -8.82
C GLU A 219 3.68 -27.45 -9.55
N GLY A 220 3.85 -26.35 -8.80
CA GLY A 220 3.97 -25.00 -9.33
C GLY A 220 2.66 -24.40 -9.83
N ARG A 221 1.53 -24.83 -9.27
CA ARG A 221 0.23 -24.20 -9.46
C ARG A 221 0.02 -23.11 -8.41
N LEU A 222 -0.56 -21.99 -8.84
CA LEU A 222 -0.97 -20.94 -7.93
C LEU A 222 -2.30 -21.31 -7.29
N LEU A 223 -2.29 -21.49 -5.97
CA LEU A 223 -3.48 -21.77 -5.19
C LEU A 223 -4.20 -20.49 -4.80
N GLY A 224 -5.52 -20.61 -4.60
CA GLY A 224 -6.37 -19.52 -4.11
C GLY A 224 -6.39 -19.41 -2.59
N GLU A 225 -7.26 -18.51 -2.12
CA GLU A 225 -7.38 -18.15 -0.69
C GLU A 225 -7.57 -19.35 0.23
N ALA A 226 -8.34 -20.36 -0.20
CA ALA A 226 -8.63 -21.57 0.57
C ALA A 226 -7.37 -22.33 1.03
N ASP A 227 -6.30 -22.29 0.23
CA ASP A 227 -5.06 -23.04 0.47
C ASP A 227 -3.82 -22.13 0.67
N ALA A 228 -4.03 -20.81 0.68
CA ALA A 228 -3.02 -19.80 1.03
C ALA A 228 -2.45 -19.95 2.47
N ALA A 229 -1.37 -19.23 2.79
CA ALA A 229 -0.84 -19.22 4.14
C ALA A 229 -1.83 -18.57 5.12
N THR A 230 -1.79 -18.98 6.39
CA THR A 230 -2.51 -18.30 7.49
C THR A 230 -1.63 -17.35 8.26
N THR A 231 -0.31 -17.52 8.16
CA THR A 231 0.70 -16.69 8.82
C THR A 231 1.75 -16.27 7.80
N VAL A 232 2.19 -15.02 7.87
CA VAL A 232 3.28 -14.47 7.05
C VAL A 232 4.27 -13.70 7.91
N SER A 233 5.56 -13.75 7.54
CA SER A 233 6.65 -13.10 8.30
C SER A 233 7.01 -11.77 7.67
N PHE A 234 7.25 -10.71 8.46
CA PHE A 234 7.81 -9.44 7.97
C PHE A 234 9.30 -9.54 7.59
N ASP A 235 10.02 -10.54 8.10
CA ASP A 235 11.44 -10.73 7.83
C ASP A 235 11.68 -11.42 6.47
N ARG A 236 11.21 -10.79 5.38
CA ARG A 236 11.38 -11.25 4.00
C ARG A 236 11.24 -10.09 3.01
N PRO A 237 11.87 -10.16 1.82
CA PRO A 237 11.63 -9.20 0.73
C PRO A 237 10.17 -9.10 0.30
N TYR A 238 9.83 -8.00 -0.37
CA TYR A 238 8.63 -7.95 -1.20
C TYR A 238 8.87 -8.67 -2.53
N ALA A 239 7.83 -9.32 -3.05
CA ALA A 239 7.88 -10.02 -4.33
C ALA A 239 8.21 -9.09 -5.52
N GLY A 240 8.58 -9.70 -6.65
CA GLY A 240 8.81 -9.00 -7.92
C GLY A 240 9.86 -7.87 -7.81
N ALA A 241 9.46 -6.62 -8.06
CA ALA A 241 10.37 -5.48 -8.01
C ALA A 241 10.83 -5.08 -6.59
N GLY A 242 10.32 -5.72 -5.53
CA GLY A 242 10.62 -5.34 -4.13
C GLY A 242 9.74 -4.20 -3.60
N LEU A 243 8.62 -3.92 -4.27
CA LEU A 243 7.65 -2.92 -3.83
C LEU A 243 6.34 -3.61 -3.39
N PRO A 244 5.67 -3.10 -2.34
CA PRO A 244 4.38 -3.60 -1.92
C PRO A 244 3.29 -3.43 -2.98
N LEU A 245 2.32 -4.35 -2.97
CA LEU A 245 1.06 -4.13 -3.67
C LEU A 245 0.36 -2.90 -3.07
N HIS A 246 -0.22 -2.04 -3.90
CA HIS A 246 -0.90 -0.79 -3.51
C HIS A 246 -0.02 0.34 -2.94
N VAL A 247 1.32 0.23 -2.98
CA VAL A 247 2.21 1.31 -2.48
C VAL A 247 1.97 2.66 -3.19
N GLY A 248 1.50 2.63 -4.44
CA GLY A 248 1.20 3.82 -5.23
C GLY A 248 0.17 4.75 -4.59
N HIS A 249 -0.79 4.22 -3.82
CA HIS A 249 -1.80 5.04 -3.14
C HIS A 249 -1.19 5.96 -2.09
N ALA A 250 -0.23 5.45 -1.31
CA ALA A 250 0.53 6.26 -0.37
C ALA A 250 1.40 7.29 -1.11
N TYR A 251 2.03 6.90 -2.21
CA TYR A 251 2.84 7.79 -3.05
C TYR A 251 2.02 8.98 -3.59
N ASP A 252 0.82 8.72 -4.12
CA ASP A 252 -0.06 9.76 -4.67
C ASP A 252 -0.49 10.76 -3.59
N PHE A 253 -0.89 10.26 -2.41
CA PHE A 253 -1.24 11.12 -1.29
C PHE A 253 -0.04 11.94 -0.78
N ILE A 254 1.14 11.34 -0.61
CA ILE A 254 2.34 12.04 -0.12
C ILE A 254 2.67 13.21 -1.04
N ARG A 255 2.67 12.99 -2.35
CA ARG A 255 2.95 14.05 -3.32
C ARG A 255 1.91 15.16 -3.31
N PHE A 256 0.63 14.80 -3.20
CA PHE A 256 -0.43 15.78 -3.02
C PHE A 256 -0.23 16.59 -1.73
N ALA A 257 -0.05 15.92 -0.59
CA ALA A 257 0.04 16.57 0.70
C ALA A 257 1.23 17.55 0.77
N GLU A 258 2.40 17.11 0.30
CA GLU A 258 3.59 17.97 0.26
C GLU A 258 3.49 19.09 -0.78
N ARG A 259 2.83 18.88 -1.92
CA ARG A 259 2.57 19.94 -2.91
C ARG A 259 1.75 21.08 -2.32
N TYR A 260 0.76 20.75 -1.50
CA TYR A 260 -0.11 21.71 -0.82
C TYR A 260 0.49 22.23 0.50
N GLY A 261 1.65 21.71 0.92
CA GLY A 261 2.38 22.19 2.10
C GLY A 261 1.77 21.75 3.43
N TYR A 262 1.03 20.63 3.47
CA TYR A 262 0.54 20.09 4.73
C TYR A 262 1.68 19.56 5.60
N ASP A 263 1.57 19.76 6.91
CA ASP A 263 2.49 19.25 7.90
C ASP A 263 2.14 17.79 8.26
N VAL A 264 2.98 16.86 7.79
CA VAL A 264 2.69 15.42 7.81
C VAL A 264 3.80 14.66 8.54
N ALA A 265 3.43 14.01 9.64
CA ALA A 265 4.21 12.95 10.26
C ALA A 265 3.89 11.60 9.62
N TYR A 266 4.76 10.60 9.85
CA TYR A 266 4.67 9.28 9.25
C TYR A 266 4.73 8.20 10.32
N ALA A 267 3.92 7.16 10.17
CA ALA A 267 4.00 5.95 10.97
C ALA A 267 3.56 4.74 10.14
N ASP A 268 3.99 3.56 10.55
CA ASP A 268 3.50 2.31 9.98
C ASP A 268 2.25 1.83 10.75
N ALA A 269 1.40 1.01 10.12
CA ALA A 269 0.25 0.42 10.81
C ALA A 269 0.65 -0.41 12.04
N ARG A 270 1.85 -1.02 12.04
CA ARG A 270 2.43 -1.67 13.23
C ARG A 270 2.76 -0.69 14.39
N ASP A 271 2.98 0.58 14.13
CA ASP A 271 3.15 1.59 15.20
C ASP A 271 1.82 1.92 15.89
N LEU A 272 0.73 1.90 15.11
CA LEU A 272 -0.61 1.99 15.65
C LEU A 272 -0.98 0.73 16.47
N HIS A 273 -0.51 -0.45 16.04
CA HIS A 273 -0.67 -1.71 16.78
C HIS A 273 0.06 -1.70 18.13
N SER A 274 1.36 -1.36 18.11
CA SER A 274 2.23 -1.40 19.29
C SER A 274 1.92 -0.31 20.32
N GLY A 275 1.07 0.66 19.97
CA GLY A 275 0.76 1.80 20.83
C GLY A 275 1.87 2.85 20.86
N ARG A 276 2.80 2.82 19.89
CA ARG A 276 3.85 3.83 19.74
C ARG A 276 3.27 5.18 19.32
N VAL A 277 2.20 5.17 18.55
CA VAL A 277 1.48 6.38 18.13
C VAL A 277 0.57 6.85 19.26
N ASP A 278 0.79 8.06 19.77
CA ASP A 278 -0.22 8.81 20.52
C ASP A 278 -1.07 9.64 19.54
N PRO A 279 -2.31 9.22 19.22
CA PRO A 279 -3.12 9.88 18.22
C PRO A 279 -3.55 11.29 18.62
N ALA A 280 -3.60 11.60 19.92
CA ALA A 280 -4.04 12.90 20.43
C ALA A 280 -3.09 14.05 20.06
N ARG A 281 -1.91 13.72 19.54
CA ARG A 281 -0.91 14.69 19.07
C ARG A 281 -1.23 15.27 17.70
N TYR A 282 -2.16 14.63 16.97
CA TYR A 282 -2.50 14.97 15.59
C TYR A 282 -3.95 15.45 15.52
N ARG A 283 -4.21 16.32 14.55
CA ARG A 283 -5.58 16.76 14.22
C ARG A 283 -6.29 15.74 13.35
N GLY A 284 -5.54 15.02 12.51
CA GLY A 284 -6.08 13.99 11.64
C GLY A 284 -5.13 12.80 11.46
N LEU A 285 -5.67 11.59 11.44
CA LEU A 285 -5.00 10.38 10.96
C LEU A 285 -5.46 10.10 9.53
N VAL A 286 -4.51 9.90 8.62
CA VAL A 286 -4.79 9.63 7.19
C VAL A 286 -4.36 8.22 6.83
N PHE A 287 -5.29 7.48 6.23
CA PHE A 287 -5.12 6.14 5.68
C PHE A 287 -5.18 6.26 4.16
N PRO A 288 -4.04 6.28 3.46
CA PRO A 288 -3.96 6.80 2.10
C PRO A 288 -4.35 5.78 1.03
N GLY A 289 -4.62 4.54 1.38
CA GLY A 289 -4.83 3.48 0.39
C GLY A 289 -5.48 2.26 1.01
N HIS A 290 -5.40 1.14 0.30
CA HIS A 290 -6.03 -0.10 0.73
C HIS A 290 -5.46 -0.59 2.07
N ASP A 291 -6.30 -0.59 3.11
CA ASP A 291 -5.93 -0.94 4.48
C ASP A 291 -6.89 -1.99 5.07
N GLU A 292 -6.87 -3.18 4.49
CA GLU A 292 -7.80 -4.29 4.72
C GLU A 292 -7.62 -4.99 6.07
N TYR A 293 -6.38 -5.14 6.53
CA TYR A 293 -6.00 -6.02 7.64
C TYR A 293 -5.71 -5.24 8.91
N TRP A 294 -6.55 -5.43 9.93
CA TRP A 294 -6.51 -4.64 11.16
C TRP A 294 -6.44 -5.50 12.41
N SER A 295 -5.53 -5.16 13.30
CA SER A 295 -5.46 -5.80 14.62
C SER A 295 -6.43 -5.14 15.61
N GLY A 296 -6.76 -5.87 16.69
CA GLY A 296 -7.54 -5.33 17.80
C GLY A 296 -6.99 -4.01 18.36
N PRO A 297 -5.69 -3.92 18.69
CA PRO A 297 -5.07 -2.67 19.13
C PRO A 297 -5.21 -1.51 18.13
N MET A 298 -4.96 -1.74 16.84
CA MET A 298 -5.09 -0.69 15.81
C MET A 298 -6.48 -0.06 15.80
N ARG A 299 -7.53 -0.89 15.78
CA ARG A 299 -8.91 -0.41 15.80
C ARG A 299 -9.20 0.41 17.06
N ARG A 300 -8.81 -0.10 18.24
CA ARG A 300 -9.02 0.62 19.51
C ARG A 300 -8.30 1.96 19.53
N THR A 301 -7.09 2.05 18.99
CA THR A 301 -6.36 3.32 18.91
C THR A 301 -7.05 4.31 17.97
N ALA A 302 -7.57 3.87 16.82
CA ALA A 302 -8.33 4.73 15.91
C ALA A 302 -9.67 5.20 16.51
N GLU A 303 -10.39 4.32 17.21
CA GLU A 303 -11.61 4.68 17.94
C GLU A 303 -11.31 5.70 19.05
N LEU A 304 -10.25 5.48 19.83
CA LEU A 304 -9.80 6.42 20.86
C LEU A 304 -9.39 7.78 20.28
N ALA A 305 -8.74 7.79 19.12
CA ALA A 305 -8.39 9.00 18.39
C ALA A 305 -9.64 9.82 18.07
N ARG A 306 -10.62 9.19 17.43
CA ARG A 306 -11.93 9.80 17.14
C ARG A 306 -12.57 10.32 18.41
N ASP A 307 -12.66 9.50 19.45
CA ASP A 307 -13.37 9.85 20.69
C ASP A 307 -12.68 11.00 21.47
N ARG A 308 -11.40 11.27 21.18
CA ARG A 308 -10.62 12.39 21.74
C ARG A 308 -10.53 13.62 20.84
N GLY A 309 -11.21 13.62 19.69
CA GLY A 309 -11.28 14.77 18.80
C GLY A 309 -10.31 14.73 17.62
N THR A 310 -9.49 13.69 17.48
CA THR A 310 -8.63 13.49 16.30
C THR A 310 -9.45 12.92 15.15
N SER A 311 -9.43 13.61 14.00
CA SER A 311 -10.18 13.23 12.81
C SER A 311 -9.57 12.00 12.11
N LEU A 312 -10.37 11.24 11.36
CA LEU A 312 -9.93 10.06 10.61
C LEU A 312 -10.27 10.22 9.13
N VAL A 313 -9.32 9.99 8.24
CA VAL A 313 -9.47 10.16 6.80
C VAL A 313 -9.07 8.88 6.08
N PHE A 314 -10.05 8.14 5.57
CA PHE A 314 -9.85 6.91 4.81
C PHE A 314 -10.04 7.19 3.32
N LEU A 315 -8.96 7.05 2.54
CA LEU A 315 -8.92 7.37 1.12
C LEU A 315 -9.06 6.13 0.22
N SER A 316 -9.58 5.03 0.76
CA SER A 316 -9.82 3.78 0.05
C SER A 316 -11.16 3.14 0.41
N ALA A 317 -11.49 2.02 -0.24
CA ALA A 317 -12.50 1.06 0.18
C ALA A 317 -11.89 -0.13 0.95
N ASN A 318 -12.78 -1.01 1.45
CA ASN A 318 -12.44 -2.28 2.09
C ASN A 318 -11.44 -2.12 3.24
N THR A 319 -11.59 -1.03 3.99
CA THR A 319 -10.77 -0.78 5.18
C THR A 319 -11.31 -1.58 6.36
N MET A 320 -10.43 -2.15 7.18
CA MET A 320 -10.81 -2.87 8.40
C MET A 320 -11.72 -4.09 8.14
N TYR A 321 -11.46 -4.84 7.08
CA TYR A 321 -12.29 -6.00 6.73
C TYR A 321 -11.91 -7.25 7.51
N TRP A 322 -10.61 -7.56 7.54
CA TRP A 322 -10.06 -8.73 8.24
C TRP A 322 -9.42 -8.34 9.58
N GLN A 323 -9.74 -9.12 10.61
CA GLN A 323 -9.07 -9.06 11.89
C GLN A 323 -7.78 -9.89 11.84
N VAL A 324 -6.68 -9.33 12.34
CA VAL A 324 -5.38 -9.99 12.40
C VAL A 324 -4.74 -9.96 13.77
N GLU A 325 -3.80 -10.87 13.97
CA GLU A 325 -2.91 -10.91 15.12
C GLU A 325 -1.46 -10.69 14.67
N LEU A 326 -0.71 -9.92 15.46
CA LEU A 326 0.72 -9.74 15.31
C LEU A 326 1.42 -10.43 16.49
N ALA A 327 2.39 -11.29 16.17
CA ALA A 327 3.14 -12.07 17.13
C ALA A 327 4.66 -11.85 16.95
N PRO A 328 5.46 -12.11 17.98
CA PRO A 328 6.91 -11.98 17.87
C PRO A 328 7.51 -13.01 16.91
N SER A 329 8.70 -12.71 16.37
CA SER A 329 9.52 -13.67 15.66
C SER A 329 9.99 -14.81 16.58
N PRO A 330 10.51 -15.93 16.04
CA PRO A 330 11.17 -16.96 16.84
C PRO A 330 12.34 -16.43 17.69
N SER A 331 12.97 -15.33 17.27
CA SER A 331 14.04 -14.64 18.02
C SER A 331 13.53 -13.64 19.07
N GLY A 332 12.21 -13.50 19.23
CA GLY A 332 11.57 -12.66 20.24
C GLY A 332 11.35 -11.20 19.83
N VAL A 333 11.61 -10.83 18.59
CA VAL A 333 11.34 -9.47 18.10
C VAL A 333 9.84 -9.31 17.91
N PRO A 334 9.18 -8.31 18.53
CA PRO A 334 7.73 -8.15 18.44
C PRO A 334 7.26 -7.83 17.03
N ASP A 335 5.98 -8.14 16.75
CA ASP A 335 5.24 -7.73 15.56
C ASP A 335 5.87 -8.18 14.22
N ARG A 336 6.35 -9.42 14.18
CA ARG A 336 7.03 -10.03 13.02
C ARG A 336 6.26 -11.12 12.31
N LEU A 337 5.31 -11.74 12.98
CA LEU A 337 4.43 -12.73 12.38
C LEU A 337 3.03 -12.16 12.32
N LEU A 338 2.48 -12.06 11.11
CA LEU A 338 1.12 -11.62 10.83
C LEU A 338 0.24 -12.84 10.58
N THR A 339 -0.77 -13.02 11.42
CA THR A 339 -1.69 -14.16 11.34
C THR A 339 -3.10 -13.69 11.00
N CYS A 340 -3.71 -14.31 10.00
CA CYS A 340 -5.14 -14.20 9.69
C CYS A 340 -5.66 -15.56 9.26
N ARG A 341 -6.62 -16.10 10.01
CA ARG A 341 -7.24 -17.39 9.66
C ARG A 341 -8.30 -17.25 8.57
N LYS A 342 -8.73 -16.03 8.24
CA LYS A 342 -9.86 -15.75 7.34
C LYS A 342 -11.04 -16.67 7.67
N ARG A 343 -11.38 -17.63 6.81
CA ARG A 343 -12.46 -18.62 6.99
C ARG A 343 -11.95 -20.04 7.30
N LYS A 344 -10.66 -20.22 7.58
CA LYS A 344 -10.01 -21.53 7.77
C LYS A 344 -10.08 -22.01 9.23
N GLY A 345 -10.38 -23.29 9.39
CA GLY A 345 -10.39 -23.97 10.69
C GLY A 345 -11.71 -23.80 11.47
N PRO A 346 -11.83 -24.46 12.64
CA PRO A 346 -13.01 -24.35 13.48
C PRO A 346 -13.05 -22.98 14.19
N GLY A 347 -14.15 -22.24 14.05
CA GLY A 347 -14.33 -20.95 14.70
C GLY A 347 -15.18 -19.97 13.89
N ARG A 348 -15.32 -18.74 14.38
CA ARG A 348 -15.90 -17.64 13.60
C ARG A 348 -14.90 -17.15 12.55
N PRO A 349 -15.33 -16.81 11.33
CA PRO A 349 -14.46 -16.18 10.34
C PRO A 349 -13.83 -14.89 10.88
N ALA A 350 -12.61 -14.57 10.44
CA ALA A 350 -11.84 -13.41 10.86
C ALA A 350 -12.42 -12.05 10.42
N LEU A 351 -13.66 -12.00 9.93
CA LEU A 351 -14.30 -10.75 9.50
C LEU A 351 -14.69 -9.92 10.73
N TRP A 352 -14.36 -8.64 10.72
CA TRP A 352 -14.68 -7.74 11.83
C TRP A 352 -16.17 -7.72 12.15
N ARG A 353 -17.02 -7.68 11.11
CA ARG A 353 -18.48 -7.70 11.22
C ARG A 353 -19.08 -9.01 11.75
N GLU A 354 -18.31 -10.10 11.83
CA GLU A 354 -18.76 -11.41 12.32
C GLU A 354 -18.20 -11.75 13.71
N ILE A 355 -17.01 -11.24 14.04
CA ILE A 355 -16.37 -11.47 15.34
C ILE A 355 -16.75 -10.39 16.35
N ASP A 356 -16.77 -9.13 15.94
CA ASP A 356 -16.99 -7.98 16.82
C ASP A 356 -17.90 -6.95 16.11
N ARG A 357 -17.52 -5.67 16.08
CA ARG A 357 -18.30 -4.60 15.50
C ARG A 357 -18.01 -4.47 14.00
N PRO A 358 -19.01 -4.22 13.14
CA PRO A 358 -18.78 -3.96 11.73
C PRO A 358 -17.98 -2.67 11.51
N GLU A 359 -17.37 -2.58 10.34
CA GLU A 359 -16.54 -1.47 9.86
C GLU A 359 -17.35 -0.17 9.85
N GLN A 360 -18.65 -0.26 9.51
CA GLN A 360 -19.57 0.87 9.49
C GLN A 360 -19.65 1.60 10.83
N GLN A 361 -19.45 0.93 11.97
CA GLN A 361 -19.47 1.59 13.29
C GLN A 361 -18.26 2.49 13.56
N LEU A 362 -17.25 2.47 12.69
CA LEU A 362 -16.17 3.47 12.69
C LEU A 362 -16.21 4.31 11.41
N LEU A 363 -16.34 3.70 10.23
CA LEU A 363 -16.18 4.38 8.94
C LEU A 363 -17.45 5.10 8.47
N GLY A 364 -18.64 4.73 8.99
CA GLY A 364 -19.94 5.23 8.52
C GLY A 364 -20.48 4.54 7.25
N ILE A 365 -19.65 3.72 6.61
CA ILE A 365 -19.91 2.80 5.49
C ILE A 365 -19.07 1.53 5.67
N GLN A 366 -19.31 0.47 4.90
CA GLN A 366 -18.51 -0.76 4.97
C GLN A 366 -18.47 -1.48 3.61
N TYR A 367 -17.54 -2.42 3.48
CA TYR A 367 -17.29 -3.15 2.22
C TYR A 367 -18.55 -3.77 1.61
N ALA A 368 -18.78 -3.40 0.34
CA ALA A 368 -19.91 -3.80 -0.49
C ALA A 368 -19.55 -4.90 -1.48
N GLY A 369 -18.34 -4.85 -2.04
CA GLY A 369 -17.84 -5.81 -3.03
C GLY A 369 -16.84 -5.20 -4.01
N ARG A 370 -16.27 -6.07 -4.85
CA ARG A 370 -15.33 -5.74 -5.91
C ARG A 370 -16.03 -4.98 -7.05
N VAL A 371 -15.31 -4.07 -7.67
CA VAL A 371 -15.71 -3.27 -8.83
C VAL A 371 -14.86 -3.75 -10.02
N PRO A 372 -15.39 -4.62 -10.90
CA PRO A 372 -14.61 -5.26 -11.97
C PRO A 372 -14.09 -4.28 -13.01
N GLU A 373 -14.92 -3.30 -13.36
CA GLU A 373 -14.61 -2.23 -14.31
C GLU A 373 -14.88 -0.88 -13.63
N PRO A 374 -14.03 0.15 -13.86
CA PRO A 374 -14.27 1.47 -13.31
C PRO A 374 -15.64 2.04 -13.73
N HIS A 375 -16.29 2.73 -12.80
CA HIS A 375 -17.57 3.42 -13.00
C HIS A 375 -17.49 4.86 -12.53
N PRO A 376 -18.35 5.76 -13.04
CA PRO A 376 -18.37 7.14 -12.56
C PRO A 376 -18.85 7.24 -11.12
N MET A 377 -18.20 8.11 -10.33
CA MET A 377 -18.73 8.56 -9.04
C MET A 377 -19.75 9.66 -9.27
N ILE A 378 -20.96 9.49 -8.75
CA ILE A 378 -22.04 10.48 -8.86
C ILE A 378 -22.02 11.37 -7.63
N VAL A 379 -21.77 12.67 -7.83
CA VAL A 379 -21.73 13.69 -6.78
C VAL A 379 -23.11 13.88 -6.16
N ARG A 380 -23.18 13.83 -4.83
CA ARG A 380 -24.38 14.05 -4.02
C ARG A 380 -24.15 15.09 -2.94
N ASN A 381 -25.22 15.77 -2.56
CA ASN A 381 -25.19 16.84 -1.57
C ASN A 381 -24.16 17.92 -1.97
N ALA A 382 -24.18 18.35 -3.24
CA ALA A 382 -23.18 19.27 -3.80
C ALA A 382 -23.10 20.64 -3.11
N GLY A 383 -24.13 21.03 -2.35
CA GLY A 383 -24.12 22.24 -1.50
C GLY A 383 -23.30 22.11 -0.20
N HIS A 384 -22.81 20.90 0.12
CA HIS A 384 -21.98 20.67 1.30
C HIS A 384 -20.57 21.28 1.12
N TRP A 385 -19.98 21.79 2.20
CA TRP A 385 -18.70 22.52 2.17
C TRP A 385 -17.54 21.69 1.58
N LEU A 386 -17.62 20.36 1.62
CA LEU A 386 -16.60 19.51 0.99
C LEU A 386 -16.48 19.80 -0.51
N TRP A 387 -17.61 20.06 -1.19
CA TRP A 387 -17.66 20.33 -2.62
C TRP A 387 -17.45 21.81 -2.97
N GLU A 388 -17.25 22.68 -1.98
CA GLU A 388 -17.08 24.12 -2.18
C GLU A 388 -15.88 24.44 -3.10
N ALA A 389 -16.11 25.27 -4.12
CA ALA A 389 -15.11 25.68 -5.10
C ALA A 389 -14.42 24.52 -5.85
N THR A 390 -14.98 23.31 -5.83
CA THR A 390 -14.50 22.18 -6.65
C THR A 390 -14.93 22.30 -8.11
N GLY A 391 -16.06 22.99 -8.37
CA GLY A 391 -16.73 23.02 -9.66
C GLY A 391 -17.70 21.85 -9.88
N ALA A 392 -17.86 20.96 -8.90
CA ALA A 392 -18.82 19.86 -8.95
C ALA A 392 -20.26 20.32 -8.62
N HIS A 393 -21.23 19.77 -9.33
CA HIS A 393 -22.67 20.00 -9.15
C HIS A 393 -23.39 18.70 -8.79
N GLU A 394 -24.63 18.82 -8.31
CA GLU A 394 -25.45 17.68 -7.95
C GLU A 394 -25.72 16.80 -9.17
N GLY A 395 -25.37 15.52 -9.08
CA GLY A 395 -25.52 14.56 -10.17
C GLY A 395 -24.38 14.55 -11.18
N ASP A 396 -23.33 15.38 -11.00
CA ASP A 396 -22.14 15.28 -11.85
C ASP A 396 -21.51 13.90 -11.74
N GLU A 397 -21.10 13.36 -12.89
CA GLU A 397 -20.34 12.13 -12.99
C GLU A 397 -18.84 12.47 -13.03
N ILE A 398 -18.08 11.82 -12.15
CA ILE A 398 -16.62 11.85 -12.15
C ILE A 398 -16.16 10.47 -12.63
N GLU A 399 -15.67 10.42 -13.87
CA GLU A 399 -15.27 9.18 -14.55
C GLU A 399 -14.23 8.38 -13.76
N ASP A 400 -14.30 7.06 -13.88
CA ASP A 400 -13.36 6.07 -13.33
C ASP A 400 -13.12 6.13 -11.80
N LEU A 401 -13.98 6.83 -11.05
CA LEU A 401 -13.76 7.09 -9.63
C LEU A 401 -14.41 6.08 -8.68
N VAL A 402 -15.28 5.21 -9.18
CA VAL A 402 -15.70 3.99 -8.48
C VAL A 402 -14.90 2.86 -9.09
N ALA A 403 -13.82 2.45 -8.42
CA ALA A 403 -12.90 1.50 -9.00
C ALA A 403 -12.32 0.56 -7.96
N GLY A 404 -12.08 -0.65 -8.42
CA GLY A 404 -11.48 -1.75 -7.70
C GLY A 404 -12.34 -2.40 -6.63
N GLU A 405 -12.69 -1.64 -5.61
CA GLU A 405 -13.57 -2.06 -4.52
C GLU A 405 -14.41 -0.87 -4.06
N ALA A 406 -15.60 -1.17 -3.56
CA ALA A 406 -16.53 -0.16 -3.10
C ALA A 406 -17.05 -0.45 -1.69
N ASP A 407 -17.20 0.61 -0.92
CA ASP A 407 -17.91 0.60 0.36
C ASP A 407 -19.27 1.30 0.19
N ARG A 408 -20.22 0.93 1.06
CA ARG A 408 -21.56 1.51 1.09
C ARG A 408 -22.15 1.54 2.50
N TYR A 409 -23.20 2.31 2.67
CA TYR A 409 -24.07 2.27 3.83
C TYR A 409 -25.00 1.05 3.78
N PHE A 410 -25.15 0.42 4.94
CA PHE A 410 -26.10 -0.66 5.21
C PHE A 410 -27.10 -0.20 6.27
N PRO A 411 -28.38 0.05 5.90
CA PRO A 411 -29.39 0.58 6.82
C PRO A 411 -29.73 -0.29 8.04
N ARG A 412 -29.46 -1.60 7.97
CA ARG A 412 -29.70 -2.54 9.08
C ARG A 412 -28.51 -2.67 10.02
N THR A 413 -27.40 -2.02 9.69
CA THR A 413 -26.19 -2.00 10.49
C THR A 413 -26.14 -0.70 11.28
N ALA A 414 -25.79 -0.76 12.57
CA ALA A 414 -25.67 0.44 13.38
C ALA A 414 -24.67 1.43 12.78
N LEU A 415 -25.01 2.72 12.84
CA LEU A 415 -24.10 3.82 12.53
C LEU A 415 -23.23 4.13 13.75
N PRO A 416 -22.07 4.80 13.57
CA PRO A 416 -21.34 5.39 14.68
C PRO A 416 -22.22 6.45 15.36
N GLU A 417 -21.92 6.74 16.62
CA GLU A 417 -22.47 7.95 17.26
C GLU A 417 -21.95 9.18 16.52
N HIS A 418 -22.86 10.12 16.19
CA HIS A 418 -22.54 11.29 15.41
C HIS A 418 -23.51 12.44 15.70
N ASP A 419 -23.02 13.67 15.61
CA ASP A 419 -23.84 14.88 15.66
C ASP A 419 -24.40 15.19 14.26
N GLU A 420 -23.60 14.92 13.22
CA GLU A 420 -23.92 15.19 11.83
C GLU A 420 -23.36 14.08 10.93
N ARG A 421 -24.10 13.72 9.87
CA ARG A 421 -23.67 12.75 8.86
C ARG A 421 -24.22 13.09 7.49
N VAL A 422 -23.40 12.91 6.46
CA VAL A 422 -23.75 13.11 5.05
C VAL A 422 -23.13 12.04 4.15
N LEU A 423 -23.86 11.65 3.11
CA LEU A 423 -23.33 10.86 1.99
C LEU A 423 -23.06 11.80 0.82
N LEU A 424 -21.81 11.87 0.37
CA LEU A 424 -21.33 12.83 -0.63
C LEU A 424 -21.29 12.26 -2.04
N ALA A 425 -21.45 10.94 -2.16
CA ALA A 425 -21.63 10.24 -3.42
C ALA A 425 -22.58 9.05 -3.23
N HIS A 426 -23.28 8.69 -4.29
CA HIS A 426 -24.12 7.49 -4.36
C HIS A 426 -24.16 6.99 -5.81
N SER A 427 -23.32 6.00 -6.10
CA SER A 427 -22.91 5.66 -7.47
C SER A 427 -23.20 4.19 -7.75
N PRO A 428 -24.05 3.85 -8.73
CA PRO A 428 -24.33 2.45 -9.05
C PRO A 428 -23.13 1.79 -9.76
N TYR A 429 -22.90 0.52 -9.48
CA TYR A 429 -21.95 -0.31 -10.24
C TYR A 429 -22.44 -1.76 -10.29
N THR A 430 -21.87 -2.57 -11.18
CA THR A 430 -22.15 -4.01 -11.26
C THR A 430 -20.97 -4.77 -10.67
N ASP A 431 -21.20 -5.64 -9.66
CA ASP A 431 -20.13 -6.42 -9.05
C ASP A 431 -19.72 -7.64 -9.90
N VAL A 432 -18.75 -8.42 -9.41
CA VAL A 432 -18.26 -9.65 -10.05
C VAL A 432 -19.34 -10.73 -10.23
N ASP A 433 -20.43 -10.68 -9.47
CA ASP A 433 -21.54 -11.63 -9.51
C ASP A 433 -22.68 -11.13 -10.43
N GLY A 434 -22.49 -10.01 -11.13
CA GLY A 434 -23.51 -9.38 -11.97
C GLY A 434 -24.60 -8.65 -11.17
N VAL A 435 -24.40 -8.45 -9.87
CA VAL A 435 -25.37 -7.81 -8.98
C VAL A 435 -25.12 -6.31 -8.97
N ARG A 436 -26.18 -5.53 -9.22
CA ARG A 436 -26.13 -4.08 -9.09
C ARG A 436 -25.95 -3.70 -7.61
N ARG A 437 -24.86 -2.99 -7.32
CA ARG A 437 -24.52 -2.41 -6.02
C ARG A 437 -24.37 -0.89 -6.15
N HIS A 438 -24.02 -0.26 -5.03
CA HIS A 438 -23.75 1.16 -4.96
C HIS A 438 -22.46 1.37 -4.17
N GLN A 439 -21.64 2.32 -4.63
CA GLN A 439 -20.55 2.93 -3.87
C GLN A 439 -21.07 4.21 -3.22
N GLU A 440 -20.57 4.51 -2.02
CA GLU A 440 -20.88 5.76 -1.33
C GLU A 440 -19.66 6.38 -0.68
N THR A 441 -19.59 7.71 -0.71
CA THR A 441 -18.60 8.50 0.03
C THR A 441 -19.28 9.04 1.28
N SER A 442 -18.72 8.78 2.46
CA SER A 442 -19.35 9.13 3.75
C SER A 442 -18.51 10.10 4.55
N LEU A 443 -19.18 11.04 5.20
CA LEU A 443 -18.57 11.95 6.16
C LEU A 443 -19.51 12.09 7.36
N TYR A 444 -18.97 11.99 8.56
CA TYR A 444 -19.70 12.31 9.79
C TYR A 444 -18.83 13.06 10.78
N ARG A 445 -19.49 13.76 11.72
CA ARG A 445 -18.84 14.40 12.87
C ARG A 445 -19.18 13.63 14.14
N ALA A 446 -18.16 13.13 14.82
CA ALA A 446 -18.31 12.46 16.10
C ALA A 446 -18.65 13.48 17.20
N PRO A 447 -19.26 13.06 18.34
CA PRO A 447 -19.57 13.94 19.47
C PRO A 447 -18.35 14.66 20.07
N SER A 448 -17.16 14.12 19.86
CA SER A 448 -15.87 14.72 20.22
C SER A 448 -15.48 15.93 19.34
N GLY A 449 -16.23 16.18 18.27
CA GLY A 449 -15.92 17.15 17.23
C GLY A 449 -15.08 16.61 16.07
N ALA A 450 -14.52 15.40 16.18
CA ALA A 450 -13.71 14.76 15.14
C ALA A 450 -14.50 14.51 13.85
N TRP A 451 -13.89 14.78 12.69
CA TRP A 451 -14.44 14.37 11.40
C TRP A 451 -13.97 12.96 11.04
N VAL A 452 -14.87 12.14 10.51
CA VAL A 452 -14.51 10.84 9.94
C VAL A 452 -15.00 10.77 8.50
N PHE A 453 -14.05 10.72 7.58
CA PHE A 453 -14.26 10.65 6.14
C PHE A 453 -13.87 9.28 5.61
N ALA A 454 -14.70 8.69 4.75
CA ALA A 454 -14.38 7.48 4.00
C ALA A 454 -14.77 7.66 2.53
N SER A 455 -13.79 7.55 1.62
CA SER A 455 -14.01 7.67 0.18
C SER A 455 -14.81 6.51 -0.40
N GLY A 456 -14.67 5.32 0.18
CA GLY A 456 -15.35 4.11 -0.26
C GLY A 456 -14.99 3.66 -1.68
N THR A 457 -13.80 4.03 -2.18
CA THR A 457 -13.28 3.65 -3.50
C THR A 457 -11.75 3.61 -3.49
N PHE A 458 -11.11 2.72 -4.25
CA PHE A 458 -9.65 2.74 -4.42
C PHE A 458 -9.18 3.94 -5.27
N ALA A 459 -10.06 4.56 -6.05
CA ALA A 459 -9.68 5.61 -7.02
C ALA A 459 -9.36 6.97 -6.39
N TRP A 460 -9.66 7.18 -5.10
CA TRP A 460 -9.56 8.51 -4.49
C TRP A 460 -8.13 9.03 -4.44
N SER A 461 -7.18 8.23 -3.93
CA SER A 461 -5.76 8.63 -3.88
C SER A 461 -5.12 8.79 -5.26
N PRO A 462 -5.33 7.88 -6.23
CA PRO A 462 -4.93 8.10 -7.62
C PRO A 462 -5.41 9.44 -8.19
N ALA A 463 -6.65 9.84 -7.90
CA ALA A 463 -7.20 11.11 -8.37
C ALA A 463 -6.51 12.36 -7.79
N LEU A 464 -5.68 12.20 -6.75
CA LEU A 464 -4.92 13.31 -6.15
C LEU A 464 -3.64 13.65 -6.92
N ASP A 465 -2.90 12.66 -7.43
CA ASP A 465 -1.62 12.94 -8.10
C ASP A 465 -1.15 11.91 -9.14
N ARG A 466 -1.93 10.86 -9.43
CA ARG A 466 -1.51 9.83 -10.38
C ARG A 466 -1.68 10.32 -11.82
N PRO A 467 -0.61 10.35 -12.64
CA PRO A 467 -0.69 10.72 -14.05
C PRO A 467 -1.78 9.93 -14.78
N GLY A 468 -2.64 10.62 -15.53
CA GLY A 468 -3.77 10.02 -16.24
C GLY A 468 -5.05 9.85 -15.42
N HIS A 469 -5.00 9.97 -14.09
CA HIS A 469 -6.16 9.80 -13.21
C HIS A 469 -6.50 11.04 -12.37
N VAL A 470 -5.65 12.07 -12.38
CA VAL A 470 -5.86 13.30 -11.60
C VAL A 470 -7.20 13.96 -11.94
N ASP A 471 -8.02 14.23 -10.92
CA ASP A 471 -9.24 15.03 -11.04
C ASP A 471 -9.16 16.27 -10.11
N PRO A 472 -9.19 17.51 -10.65
CA PRO A 472 -9.14 18.74 -9.86
C PRO A 472 -10.26 18.89 -8.84
N ARG A 473 -11.45 18.31 -9.09
CA ARG A 473 -12.58 18.35 -8.15
C ARG A 473 -12.23 17.56 -6.90
N ILE A 474 -11.59 16.40 -7.05
CA ILE A 474 -11.16 15.55 -5.92
C ILE A 474 -9.97 16.14 -5.17
N GLN A 475 -9.00 16.72 -5.88
CA GLN A 475 -7.91 17.48 -5.25
C GLN A 475 -8.46 18.60 -4.36
N ARG A 476 -9.41 19.38 -4.88
CA ARG A 476 -10.02 20.49 -4.13
C ARG A 476 -10.90 20.00 -2.99
N ALA A 477 -11.70 18.95 -3.18
CA ALA A 477 -12.51 18.36 -2.13
C ALA A 477 -11.65 17.82 -0.96
N THR A 478 -10.55 17.15 -1.29
CA THR A 478 -9.57 16.67 -0.30
C THR A 478 -8.90 17.84 0.42
N ALA A 479 -8.53 18.90 -0.29
CA ALA A 479 -8.00 20.10 0.35
C ALA A 479 -9.01 20.75 1.31
N ASN A 480 -10.28 20.88 0.91
CA ASN A 480 -11.32 21.42 1.80
C ASN A 480 -11.47 20.60 3.09
N LEU A 481 -11.38 19.26 3.01
CA LEU A 481 -11.41 18.37 4.16
C LEU A 481 -10.20 18.59 5.08
N LEU A 482 -8.99 18.52 4.52
CA LEU A 482 -7.76 18.64 5.29
C LEU A 482 -7.61 20.04 5.89
N ASP A 483 -7.93 21.10 5.15
CA ASP A 483 -7.95 22.47 5.65
C ASP A 483 -8.90 22.60 6.84
N ARG A 484 -10.08 21.97 6.79
CA ARG A 484 -11.04 22.01 7.89
C ARG A 484 -10.55 21.24 9.11
N ILE A 485 -9.86 20.12 8.92
CA ILE A 485 -9.24 19.36 10.01
C ILE A 485 -8.07 20.13 10.63
N CYS A 486 -7.25 20.79 9.80
CA CYS A 486 -6.04 21.48 10.24
C CYS A 486 -6.28 22.87 10.82
N LYS A 487 -7.42 23.51 10.52
CA LYS A 487 -7.80 24.80 11.10
C LYS A 487 -7.73 24.76 12.63
N ARG A 488 -7.10 25.78 13.21
CA ARG A 488 -7.11 26.05 14.64
C ARG A 488 -8.36 26.87 14.94
N ASP A 489 -9.21 26.38 15.82
CA ASP A 489 -10.26 27.19 16.45
C ASP A 489 -9.64 28.34 17.26
#